data_AF-A0A503TTN2-F1
#
_entry.id   AF-A0A503TTN2-F1
#
_cell.length_a   1.000
_cell.length_b   1.000
_cell.length_c   1.000
_cell.angle_alpha   90.00
_cell.angle_beta   90.00
_cell.angle_gamma   90.00
#
_symmetry.space_group_name_H-M   'P 1'
#
loop_
_entity.id
_entity.type
_entity.pdbx_description
1 polymer ?
#
loop_
_entity_poly.entity_id
_entity_poly.type
_entity_poly.pdbx_seq_one_letter_code
_entity_poly.pdbx_strand_id
1 'polypeptide(L)'
;MSGITSGALARLAFWAKGMVSINDARMEWPGFSYSEPEWTRMRALSAPIGAGTYQLFTVVNAAIFIAIAALGIFGVFLPLATLLFPVPAETSALKFSLLLAACAFLIIGLGLPISMRFSAMLVGGKAMREALVPAAGDEVLASKVSWQINRIMLIMCGLLVPGILLFIAYDIEAGPIITALKWLAIALMAVSTLTGIARQRKS
;
A
#
# COMPACT_ATOMS: atom_id res chain seq x y z
N MET A 1 -0.39 -20.11 -23.50
CA MET A 1 -1.02 -20.35 -22.18
C MET A 1 -0.43 -19.35 -21.19
N SER A 2 -1.00 -18.15 -21.08
CA SER A 2 -0.68 -17.20 -20.01
C SER A 2 -1.58 -17.51 -18.82
N GLY A 3 -1.06 -18.26 -17.86
CA GLY A 3 -1.74 -18.54 -16.60
C GLY A 3 -1.08 -17.74 -15.49
N ILE A 4 -1.88 -17.18 -14.59
CA ILE A 4 -1.34 -16.57 -13.36
C ILE A 4 -0.50 -17.60 -12.60
N THR A 5 0.68 -17.19 -12.14
CA THR A 5 1.54 -18.09 -11.37
C THR A 5 0.94 -18.36 -9.99
N SER A 6 1.21 -19.53 -9.40
CA SER A 6 0.75 -19.87 -8.05
C SER A 6 1.14 -18.82 -7.01
N GLY A 7 2.34 -18.23 -7.13
CA GLY A 7 2.79 -17.15 -6.24
C GLY A 7 2.04 -15.84 -6.42
N ALA A 8 1.75 -15.45 -7.68
CA ALA A 8 0.96 -14.26 -7.96
C ALA A 8 -0.49 -14.41 -7.48
N LEU A 9 -1.06 -15.61 -7.62
CA LEU A 9 -2.40 -15.95 -7.12
C LEU A 9 -2.45 -15.95 -5.58
N ALA A 10 -1.43 -16.50 -4.91
CA ALA A 10 -1.33 -16.45 -3.45
C ALA A 10 -1.24 -15.01 -2.93
N ARG A 11 -0.43 -14.16 -3.56
CA ARG A 11 -0.35 -12.73 -3.21
C ARG A 11 -1.71 -12.04 -3.40
N LEU A 12 -2.41 -12.32 -4.50
CA LEU A 12 -3.74 -11.78 -4.76
C LEU A 12 -4.74 -12.24 -3.69
N ALA A 13 -4.67 -13.50 -3.26
CA ALA A 13 -5.52 -14.04 -2.21
C ALA A 13 -5.29 -13.36 -0.84
N PHE A 14 -4.03 -13.14 -0.45
CA PHE A 14 -3.72 -12.39 0.77
C PHE A 14 -4.18 -10.93 0.69
N TRP A 15 -4.00 -10.27 -0.46
CA TRP A 15 -4.55 -8.92 -0.67
C TRP A 15 -6.09 -8.91 -0.56
N ALA A 16 -6.75 -9.86 -1.23
CA ALA A 16 -8.19 -10.01 -1.22
C ALA A 16 -8.74 -10.21 0.20
N LYS A 17 -8.05 -10.98 1.05
CA LYS A 17 -8.44 -11.17 2.45
C LYS A 17 -8.51 -9.85 3.22
N GLY A 18 -7.52 -8.98 3.03
CA GLY A 18 -7.52 -7.63 3.62
C GLY A 18 -8.64 -6.76 3.06
N MET A 19 -8.77 -6.67 1.74
CA MET A 19 -9.77 -5.81 1.11
C MET A 19 -11.20 -6.24 1.39
N VAL A 20 -11.48 -7.55 1.43
CA VAL A 20 -12.81 -8.07 1.80
C VAL A 20 -13.15 -7.69 3.24
N SER A 21 -12.19 -7.77 4.18
CA SER A 21 -12.44 -7.35 5.57
C SER A 21 -12.77 -5.85 5.69
N ILE A 22 -12.12 -5.00 4.88
CA ILE A 22 -12.40 -3.56 4.82
C ILE A 22 -13.80 -3.31 4.23
N ASN A 23 -14.15 -4.02 3.16
CA ASN A 23 -15.45 -3.93 2.51
C ASN A 23 -16.59 -4.42 3.43
N ASP A 24 -16.38 -5.53 4.15
CA ASP A 24 -17.36 -6.07 5.11
C ASP A 24 -17.59 -5.11 6.29
N ALA A 25 -16.56 -4.36 6.69
CA ALA A 25 -16.67 -3.28 7.66
C ALA A 25 -17.33 -1.99 7.08
N ARG A 26 -17.83 -2.04 5.84
CA ARG A 26 -18.42 -0.90 5.11
C ARG A 26 -17.49 0.30 4.98
N MET A 27 -16.19 0.05 5.01
CA MET A 27 -15.17 1.05 4.75
C MET A 27 -14.80 1.00 3.27
N GLU A 28 -14.71 2.16 2.65
CA GLU A 28 -14.18 2.31 1.30
C GLU A 28 -12.83 3.01 1.35
N TRP A 29 -11.85 2.47 0.63
CA TRP A 29 -10.54 3.09 0.52
C TRP A 29 -10.43 3.84 -0.80
N PRO A 30 -10.26 5.18 -0.78
CA PRO A 30 -10.16 5.97 -2.00
C PRO A 30 -9.10 5.43 -2.95
N GLY A 31 -9.48 5.27 -4.22
CA GLY A 31 -8.61 4.70 -5.25
C GLY A 31 -8.61 3.17 -5.34
N PHE A 32 -9.23 2.46 -4.40
CA PHE A 32 -9.41 1.02 -4.45
C PHE A 32 -10.88 0.69 -4.72
N SER A 33 -11.22 0.56 -6.00
CA SER A 33 -12.57 0.19 -6.44
C SER A 33 -12.56 -1.11 -7.22
N TYR A 34 -13.55 -1.95 -6.92
CA TYR A 34 -13.76 -3.24 -7.58
C TYR A 34 -15.23 -3.38 -7.98
N SER A 35 -15.48 -4.05 -9.11
CA SER A 35 -16.83 -4.42 -9.56
C SER A 35 -17.36 -5.63 -8.78
N GLU A 36 -18.66 -5.89 -8.84
CA GLU A 36 -19.27 -7.04 -8.18
C GLU A 36 -18.63 -8.40 -8.57
N PRO A 37 -18.31 -8.66 -9.86
CA PRO A 37 -17.56 -9.86 -10.23
C PRO A 37 -16.17 -9.94 -9.58
N GLU A 38 -15.45 -8.82 -9.51
CA GLU A 38 -14.12 -8.76 -8.88
C GLU A 38 -14.22 -9.02 -7.37
N TRP A 39 -15.22 -8.44 -6.68
CA TRP A 39 -15.46 -8.70 -5.26
C TRP A 39 -15.84 -10.16 -4.99
N THR A 40 -16.70 -10.73 -5.82
CA THR A 40 -17.06 -12.15 -5.75
C THR A 40 -15.81 -13.03 -5.88
N ARG A 41 -14.92 -12.68 -6.83
CA ARG A 41 -13.66 -13.40 -7.00
C ARG A 41 -12.71 -13.20 -5.81
N MET A 42 -12.59 -11.99 -5.26
CA MET A 42 -11.79 -11.73 -4.07
C MET A 42 -12.28 -12.51 -2.84
N ARG A 43 -13.60 -12.64 -2.66
CA ARG A 43 -14.19 -13.47 -1.60
C ARG A 43 -13.83 -14.95 -1.80
N ALA A 44 -13.94 -15.47 -3.02
CA ALA A 44 -13.54 -16.85 -3.33
C ALA A 44 -12.05 -17.10 -3.07
N LEU A 45 -11.16 -16.18 -3.46
CA LEU A 45 -9.72 -16.30 -3.23
C LEU A 45 -9.32 -16.20 -1.76
N SER A 46 -10.06 -15.43 -0.96
CA SER A 46 -9.75 -15.19 0.45
C SER A 46 -10.34 -16.23 1.41
N ALA A 47 -11.37 -16.96 0.98
CA ALA A 47 -12.05 -17.98 1.80
C ALA A 47 -11.10 -19.06 2.37
N PRO A 48 -10.09 -19.57 1.64
CA PRO A 48 -9.14 -20.56 2.16
C PRO A 48 -8.17 -19.99 3.22
N ILE A 49 -8.09 -18.66 3.38
CA ILE A 49 -7.16 -18.01 4.28
C ILE A 49 -7.84 -17.78 5.64
N GLY A 50 -7.44 -18.59 6.62
CA GLY A 50 -7.83 -18.41 8.02
C GLY A 50 -7.24 -17.13 8.64
N ALA A 51 -7.86 -16.65 9.72
CA ALA A 51 -7.43 -15.43 10.42
C ALA A 51 -5.98 -15.53 10.93
N GLY A 52 -5.57 -16.68 11.47
CA GLY A 52 -4.20 -16.92 11.95
C GLY A 52 -3.16 -16.84 10.83
N THR A 53 -3.44 -17.45 9.67
CA THR A 53 -2.57 -17.39 8.49
C THR A 53 -2.45 -15.96 7.95
N TYR A 54 -3.56 -15.22 7.93
CA TYR A 54 -3.54 -13.81 7.53
C TYR A 54 -2.74 -12.95 8.51
N GLN A 55 -2.89 -13.16 9.82
CA GLN A 55 -2.11 -12.45 10.84
C GLN A 55 -0.62 -12.76 10.70
N LEU A 56 -0.26 -14.03 10.48
CA LEU A 56 1.13 -14.42 10.22
C LEU A 56 1.67 -13.74 8.96
N PHE A 57 0.88 -13.68 7.89
CA PHE A 57 1.24 -12.93 6.68
C PHE A 57 1.52 -11.46 6.99
N THR A 58 0.66 -10.80 7.79
CA THR A 58 0.86 -9.40 8.17
C THR A 58 2.15 -9.19 8.96
N VAL A 59 2.44 -10.05 9.94
CA VAL A 59 3.66 -9.99 10.74
C VAL A 59 4.91 -10.23 9.89
N VAL A 60 4.91 -11.27 9.07
CA VAL A 60 6.02 -11.58 8.16
C VAL A 60 6.24 -10.46 7.14
N ASN A 61 5.15 -9.91 6.59
CA ASN A 61 5.21 -8.78 5.66
C ASN A 61 5.80 -7.54 6.31
N ALA A 62 5.40 -7.22 7.54
CA ALA A 62 5.98 -6.12 8.29
C ALA A 62 7.48 -6.36 8.54
N ALA A 63 7.88 -7.55 8.98
CA ALA A 63 9.28 -7.87 9.25
C ALA A 63 10.16 -7.76 7.99
N ILE A 64 9.70 -8.29 6.85
CA ILE A 64 10.43 -8.21 5.58
C ILE A 64 10.49 -6.75 5.10
N PHE A 65 9.39 -6.00 5.22
CA PHE A 65 9.36 -4.60 4.86
C PHE A 65 10.34 -3.77 5.70
N ILE A 66 10.39 -3.99 7.01
CA ILE A 66 11.35 -3.34 7.93
C ILE A 66 12.79 -3.71 7.55
N ALA A 67 13.06 -4.96 7.21
CA ALA A 67 14.39 -5.39 6.77
C ALA A 67 14.80 -4.70 5.45
N ILE A 68 13.91 -4.61 4.46
CA ILE A 68 14.15 -3.87 3.22
C ILE A 68 14.40 -2.39 3.50
N ALA A 69 13.63 -1.79 4.42
CA ALA A 69 13.83 -0.40 4.81
C ALA A 69 15.17 -0.18 5.50
N ALA A 70 15.56 -1.04 6.43
CA ALA A 70 16.88 -0.97 7.06
C ALA A 70 18.00 -1.07 6.02
N LEU A 71 17.91 -2.02 5.08
CA LEU A 71 18.89 -2.15 3.99
C LEU A 71 18.96 -0.89 3.12
N GLY A 72 17.83 -0.27 2.79
CA GLY A 72 17.82 0.98 2.04
C GLY A 72 18.41 2.15 2.83
N ILE A 73 18.13 2.24 4.13
CA ILE A 73 18.70 3.31 4.96
C ILE A 73 20.21 3.14 5.14
N PHE A 74 20.65 1.98 5.61
CA PHE A 74 22.07 1.75 5.92
C PHE A 74 22.93 1.51 4.68
N GLY A 75 22.36 0.89 3.64
CA GLY A 75 23.09 0.56 2.41
C GLY A 75 23.04 1.63 1.33
N VAL A 76 22.05 2.53 1.35
CA VAL A 76 21.88 3.55 0.28
C VAL A 76 21.82 4.95 0.86
N PHE A 77 20.85 5.25 1.72
CA PHE A 77 20.63 6.62 2.19
C PHE A 77 21.81 7.17 2.98
N LEU A 78 22.27 6.48 4.02
CA LEU A 78 23.36 6.96 4.87
C LEU A 78 24.67 7.11 4.08
N PRO A 79 25.13 6.13 3.28
CA PRO A 79 26.32 6.31 2.45
C PRO A 79 26.21 7.50 1.49
N LEU A 80 25.08 7.62 0.78
CA LEU A 80 24.86 8.76 -0.13
C LEU A 80 24.81 10.09 0.62
N ALA A 81 24.16 10.15 1.78
CA ALA A 81 24.13 11.34 2.60
C ALA A 81 25.53 11.73 3.06
N THR A 82 26.34 10.79 3.53
CA THR A 82 27.73 11.07 3.94
C THR A 82 28.62 11.52 2.77
N LEU A 83 28.39 11.00 1.57
CA LEU A 83 29.15 11.35 0.37
C LEU A 83 28.74 12.72 -0.21
N LEU A 84 27.44 12.98 -0.29
CA LEU A 84 26.88 14.20 -0.89
C LEU A 84 26.90 15.38 0.08
N PHE A 85 26.84 15.10 1.37
CA PHE A 85 26.72 16.07 2.46
C PHE A 85 27.75 15.80 3.56
N PRO A 86 29.07 15.91 3.25
CA PRO A 86 30.13 15.62 4.20
C PRO A 86 30.13 16.57 5.41
N VAL A 87 29.59 17.78 5.25
CA VAL A 87 29.34 18.74 6.33
C VAL A 87 27.83 18.94 6.47
N PRO A 88 27.15 18.20 7.37
CA PRO A 88 25.69 18.27 7.50
C PRO A 88 25.17 19.67 7.85
N ALA A 89 25.94 20.45 8.62
CA ALA A 89 25.57 21.80 9.04
C ALA A 89 25.44 22.80 7.88
N GLU A 90 26.12 22.55 6.76
CA GLU A 90 26.09 23.40 5.56
C GLU A 90 25.07 22.91 4.52
N THR A 91 24.38 21.81 4.83
CA THR A 91 23.49 21.16 3.87
C THR A 91 22.13 21.85 3.84
N SER A 92 21.73 22.29 2.64
CA SER A 92 20.38 22.79 2.41
C SER A 92 19.32 21.74 2.75
N ALA A 93 18.34 22.14 3.56
CA ALA A 93 17.19 21.33 3.95
C ALA A 93 16.45 20.73 2.74
N LEU A 94 16.34 21.46 1.62
CA LEU A 94 15.75 20.96 0.38
C LEU A 94 16.55 19.79 -0.20
N LYS A 95 17.88 19.91 -0.29
CA LYS A 95 18.73 18.86 -0.86
C LYS A 95 18.67 17.58 -0.02
N PHE A 96 18.71 17.72 1.31
CA PHE A 96 18.54 16.60 2.23
C PHE A 96 17.14 15.97 2.10
N SER A 97 16.09 16.78 2.11
CA SER A 97 14.71 16.32 1.97
C SER A 97 14.46 15.59 0.65
N LEU A 98 15.06 16.05 -0.45
CA LEU A 98 14.97 15.39 -1.75
C LEU A 98 15.69 14.04 -1.78
N LEU A 99 16.87 13.92 -1.15
CA LEU A 99 17.57 12.64 -1.04
C LEU A 99 16.77 11.65 -0.19
N LEU A 100 16.22 12.12 0.94
CA LEU A 100 15.38 11.31 1.82
C LEU A 100 14.09 10.89 1.13
N ALA A 101 13.46 11.80 0.37
CA ALA A 101 12.30 11.54 -0.47
C ALA A 101 12.58 10.46 -1.53
N ALA A 102 13.68 10.58 -2.26
CA ALA A 102 14.07 9.61 -3.27
C ALA A 102 14.35 8.23 -2.65
N CYS A 103 15.01 8.18 -1.49
CA CYS A 103 15.25 6.94 -0.78
C CYS A 103 13.94 6.33 -0.24
N ALA A 104 13.07 7.13 0.38
CA ALA A 104 11.75 6.68 0.83
C ALA A 104 10.90 6.17 -0.33
N PHE A 105 10.93 6.84 -1.48
CA PHE A 105 10.26 6.39 -2.69
C PHE A 105 10.75 5.02 -3.16
N LEU A 106 12.07 4.81 -3.20
CA LEU A 106 12.65 3.52 -3.58
C LEU A 106 12.33 2.43 -2.56
N ILE A 107 12.57 2.70 -1.28
CA ILE A 107 12.39 1.76 -0.18
C ILE A 107 10.92 1.37 -0.04
N ILE A 108 10.02 2.34 0.00
CA ILE A 108 8.63 2.09 0.33
C ILE A 108 7.88 1.69 -0.97
N GLY A 109 8.11 2.40 -2.07
CA GLY A 109 7.49 2.15 -3.37
C GLY A 109 7.81 0.80 -3.99
N LEU A 110 9.05 0.30 -3.83
CA LEU A 110 9.43 -1.05 -4.28
C LEU A 110 9.36 -2.08 -3.15
N GLY A 111 9.68 -1.68 -1.92
CA GLY A 111 9.80 -2.61 -0.79
C GLY A 111 8.47 -3.23 -0.40
N LEU A 112 7.35 -2.51 -0.44
CA LEU A 112 6.05 -3.10 -0.08
C LEU A 112 5.58 -4.16 -1.09
N PRO A 113 5.58 -3.91 -2.43
CA PRO A 113 5.29 -4.97 -3.40
C PRO A 113 6.19 -6.20 -3.25
N ILE A 114 7.49 -5.98 -2.97
CA ILE A 114 8.47 -7.05 -2.76
C ILE A 114 8.18 -7.82 -1.46
N SER A 115 7.93 -7.12 -0.36
CA SER A 115 7.64 -7.75 0.94
C SER A 115 6.38 -8.59 0.87
N MET A 116 5.33 -8.10 0.19
CA MET A 116 4.08 -8.84 0.00
C MET A 116 4.30 -10.12 -0.81
N ARG A 117 5.13 -10.06 -1.86
CA ARG A 117 5.48 -11.24 -2.68
C ARG A 117 6.22 -12.29 -1.86
N PHE A 118 7.25 -11.89 -1.13
CA PHE A 118 8.00 -12.82 -0.28
C PHE A 118 7.14 -13.38 0.86
N SER A 119 6.30 -12.56 1.47
CA SER A 119 5.40 -13.00 2.55
C SER A 119 4.37 -14.00 2.05
N ALA A 120 3.76 -13.76 0.89
CA ALA A 120 2.84 -14.72 0.28
C ALA A 120 3.53 -16.04 -0.05
N MET A 121 4.81 -15.98 -0.46
CA MET A 121 5.62 -17.18 -0.72
C MET A 121 5.94 -17.95 0.57
N LEU A 122 6.31 -17.26 1.64
CA LEU A 122 6.71 -17.89 2.91
C LEU A 122 5.52 -18.42 3.71
N VAL A 123 4.41 -17.68 3.72
CA VAL A 123 3.23 -17.99 4.55
C VAL A 123 2.19 -18.82 3.80
N GLY A 124 2.18 -18.76 2.45
CA GLY A 124 1.28 -19.56 1.63
C GLY A 124 1.68 -21.04 1.63
N GLY A 125 1.21 -21.80 2.63
CA GLY A 125 1.45 -23.24 2.75
C GLY A 125 0.82 -24.07 1.63
N LYS A 126 1.24 -25.34 1.52
CA LYS A 126 0.81 -26.26 0.45
C LYS A 126 -0.72 -26.39 0.34
N ALA A 127 -1.41 -26.63 1.46
CA ALA A 127 -2.86 -26.79 1.48
C ALA A 127 -3.62 -25.52 1.00
N MET A 128 -3.14 -24.33 1.36
CA MET A 128 -3.71 -23.08 0.87
C MET A 128 -3.50 -22.94 -0.64
N ARG A 129 -2.29 -23.23 -1.13
CA ARG A 129 -1.99 -23.12 -2.57
C ARG A 129 -2.79 -24.12 -3.41
N GLU A 130 -3.03 -25.32 -2.89
CA GLU A 130 -3.87 -26.34 -3.54
C GLU A 130 -5.34 -25.92 -3.58
N ALA A 131 -5.82 -25.22 -2.56
CA ALA A 131 -7.18 -24.66 -2.53
C ALA A 131 -7.36 -23.45 -3.47
N LEU A 132 -6.27 -22.80 -3.90
CA LEU A 132 -6.33 -21.68 -4.83
C LEU A 132 -6.42 -22.17 -6.27
N VAL A 133 -7.65 -22.27 -6.77
CA VAL A 133 -7.93 -22.65 -8.16
C VAL A 133 -7.86 -21.39 -9.06
N PRO A 134 -6.95 -21.32 -10.05
CA PRO A 134 -6.91 -20.22 -11.01
C PRO A 134 -8.20 -20.13 -11.83
N ALA A 135 -8.65 -18.91 -12.12
CA ALA A 135 -9.81 -18.64 -12.96
C ALA A 135 -9.50 -17.58 -14.02
N ALA A 136 -10.32 -17.54 -15.07
CA ALA A 136 -10.23 -16.50 -16.09
C ALA A 136 -10.39 -15.11 -15.47
N GLY A 137 -9.51 -14.18 -15.83
CA GLY A 137 -9.52 -12.80 -15.30
C GLY A 137 -8.65 -12.58 -14.06
N ASP A 138 -8.11 -13.61 -13.42
CA ASP A 138 -7.23 -13.44 -12.25
C ASP A 138 -5.97 -12.62 -12.57
N GLU A 139 -5.42 -12.77 -13.77
CA GLU A 139 -4.25 -12.01 -14.21
C GLU A 139 -4.57 -10.50 -14.34
N VAL A 140 -5.75 -10.17 -14.89
CA VAL A 140 -6.24 -8.79 -15.00
C VAL A 140 -6.53 -8.21 -13.63
N LEU A 141 -7.14 -9.00 -12.73
CA LEU A 141 -7.39 -8.56 -11.36
C LEU A 141 -6.08 -8.34 -10.60
N ALA A 142 -5.10 -9.24 -10.74
CA ALA A 142 -3.78 -9.12 -10.14
C ALA A 142 -3.00 -7.90 -10.68
N SER A 143 -3.11 -7.60 -11.97
CA SER A 143 -2.48 -6.42 -12.56
C SER A 143 -3.12 -5.13 -12.06
N LYS A 144 -4.45 -5.08 -12.01
CA LYS A 144 -5.22 -3.96 -11.42
C LYS A 144 -4.84 -3.71 -9.97
N VAL A 145 -4.79 -4.75 -9.13
CA VAL A 145 -4.37 -4.66 -7.72
C VAL A 145 -2.94 -4.11 -7.63
N SER A 146 -2.03 -4.63 -8.45
CA SER A 146 -0.63 -4.16 -8.46
C SER A 146 -0.53 -2.69 -8.85
N TRP A 147 -1.30 -2.26 -9.84
CA TRP A 147 -1.36 -0.86 -10.25
C TRP A 147 -1.92 0.03 -9.15
N GLN A 148 -3.01 -0.38 -8.47
CA GLN A 148 -3.60 0.38 -7.37
C GLN A 148 -2.62 0.52 -6.19
N ILE A 149 -1.93 -0.56 -5.81
CA ILE A 149 -0.88 -0.55 -4.79
C ILE A 149 0.25 0.39 -5.21
N ASN A 150 0.83 0.19 -6.39
CA ASN A 150 1.95 1.02 -6.86
C ASN A 150 1.58 2.51 -6.92
N ARG A 151 0.35 2.84 -7.36
CA ARG A 151 -0.13 4.21 -7.44
C ARG A 151 -0.28 4.85 -6.06
N ILE A 152 -0.93 4.18 -5.09
CA ILE A 152 -1.07 4.77 -3.75
C ILE A 152 0.29 4.95 -3.09
N MET A 153 1.21 4.00 -3.32
CA MET A 153 2.57 4.07 -2.79
C MET A 153 3.35 5.21 -3.43
N LEU A 154 3.20 5.43 -4.73
CA LEU A 154 3.74 6.59 -5.43
C LEU A 154 3.25 7.91 -4.83
N ILE A 155 1.95 8.02 -4.53
CA ILE A 155 1.37 9.22 -3.93
C ILE A 155 1.87 9.41 -2.49
N MET A 156 1.81 8.37 -1.67
CA MET A 156 2.23 8.44 -0.26
C MET A 156 3.73 8.74 -0.13
N CYS A 157 4.58 8.12 -0.95
CA CYS A 157 6.03 8.23 -0.79
C CYS A 157 6.64 9.34 -1.65
N GLY A 158 6.04 9.65 -2.79
CA GLY A 158 6.52 10.68 -3.71
C GLY A 158 5.97 12.07 -3.42
N LEU A 159 4.79 12.17 -2.79
CA LEU A 159 4.16 13.46 -2.49
C LEU A 159 4.02 13.71 -0.98
N LEU A 160 3.48 12.75 -0.23
CA LEU A 160 3.14 12.97 1.17
C LEU A 160 4.38 13.00 2.07
N VAL A 161 5.27 12.00 2.00
CA VAL A 161 6.50 11.96 2.80
C VAL A 161 7.41 13.17 2.53
N PRO A 162 7.74 13.52 1.26
CA PRO A 162 8.60 14.67 0.97
C PRO A 162 7.92 15.99 1.35
N GLY A 163 6.61 16.09 1.12
CA GLY A 163 5.81 17.25 1.54
C GLY A 163 5.88 17.45 3.05
N ILE A 164 5.60 16.43 3.85
CA ILE A 164 5.68 16.52 5.32
C ILE A 164 7.09 16.91 5.78
N LEU A 165 8.13 16.31 5.18
CA LEU A 165 9.52 16.61 5.52
C LEU A 165 9.89 18.06 5.20
N LEU A 166 9.47 18.59 4.05
CA LEU A 166 9.68 19.99 3.70
C LEU A 166 8.94 20.93 4.66
N PHE A 167 7.71 20.59 5.04
CA PHE A 167 6.95 21.37 6.01
C PHE A 167 7.65 21.44 7.37
N ILE A 168 8.19 20.32 7.85
CA ILE A 168 8.97 20.26 9.11
C ILE A 168 10.29 21.02 8.95
N ALA A 169 11.04 20.78 7.87
CA ALA A 169 12.38 21.31 7.70
C ALA A 169 12.42 22.83 7.46
N TYR A 170 11.36 23.38 6.89
CA TYR A 170 11.20 24.82 6.65
C TYR A 170 10.31 25.52 7.69
N ASP A 171 9.90 24.81 8.74
CA ASP A 171 9.00 25.31 9.80
C ASP A 171 7.76 26.01 9.20
N ILE A 172 7.17 25.38 8.18
CA ILE A 172 6.03 25.96 7.48
C ILE A 172 4.81 25.86 8.40
N GLU A 173 4.27 27.01 8.84
CA GLU A 173 3.01 27.08 9.58
C GLU A 173 1.83 26.59 8.76
N ALA A 174 1.59 25.27 8.82
CA ALA A 174 0.52 24.61 8.12
C ALA A 174 -0.83 24.70 8.83
N GLY A 175 -0.91 25.32 10.02
CA GLY A 175 -2.10 25.34 10.87
C GLY A 175 -3.39 25.69 10.13
N PRO A 176 -3.43 26.77 9.33
CA PRO A 176 -4.59 27.13 8.52
C PRO A 176 -4.89 26.12 7.40
N ILE A 177 -3.86 25.60 6.73
CA ILE A 177 -3.97 24.64 5.62
C ILE A 177 -4.49 23.28 6.12
N ILE A 178 -3.91 22.76 7.20
CA ILE A 178 -4.34 21.51 7.85
C ILE A 178 -5.77 21.64 8.36
N THR A 179 -6.15 22.80 8.90
CA THR A 179 -7.52 23.07 9.35
C THR A 179 -8.49 23.06 8.16
N ALA A 180 -8.14 23.72 7.06
CA ALA A 180 -8.93 23.69 5.82
C ALA A 180 -9.05 22.26 5.25
N LEU A 181 -7.95 21.50 5.22
CA LEU A 181 -7.94 20.11 4.76
C LEU A 181 -8.79 19.19 5.63
N LYS A 182 -8.78 19.37 6.96
CA LYS A 182 -9.66 18.63 7.90
C LYS A 182 -11.13 18.90 7.59
N TRP A 183 -11.51 20.17 7.43
CA TRP A 183 -12.88 20.55 7.08
C TRP A 183 -13.30 20.02 5.72
N LEU A 184 -12.41 20.08 4.73
CA LEU A 184 -12.63 19.50 3.40
C LEU A 184 -12.84 17.99 3.47
N ALA A 185 -12.01 17.26 4.23
CA ALA A 185 -12.14 15.82 4.40
C ALA A 185 -13.47 15.44 5.08
N ILE A 186 -13.87 16.16 6.13
CA ILE A 186 -15.17 15.97 6.80
C ILE A 186 -16.32 16.22 5.81
N ALA A 187 -16.26 17.30 5.03
CA ALA A 187 -17.27 17.59 4.02
C ALA A 187 -17.34 16.51 2.93
N LEU A 188 -16.20 16.03 2.44
CA LEU A 188 -16.12 14.95 1.46
C LEU A 188 -16.64 13.62 2.01
N MET A 189 -16.35 13.29 3.27
CA MET A 189 -16.92 12.10 3.93
C MET A 189 -18.43 12.23 4.10
N ALA A 190 -18.95 13.41 4.46
CA ALA A 190 -20.39 13.65 4.56
C ALA A 190 -21.07 13.50 3.19
N VAL A 191 -20.50 14.07 2.12
CA VAL A 191 -21.00 13.93 0.75
C VAL A 191 -20.96 12.47 0.28
N SER A 192 -19.86 11.76 0.53
CA SER A 192 -19.71 10.34 0.20
C SER A 192 -20.76 9.48 0.94
N THR A 193 -20.98 9.73 2.23
CA THR A 193 -21.99 9.02 3.03
C THR A 193 -23.40 9.32 2.52
N LEU A 194 -23.72 10.57 2.23
CA LEU A 194 -25.04 10.99 1.71
C LEU A 194 -25.32 10.42 0.31
N THR A 195 -24.31 10.39 -0.57
CA THR A 195 -24.42 9.79 -1.90
C THR A 195 -24.53 8.26 -1.83
N GLY A 196 -23.85 7.61 -0.89
CA GLY A 196 -24.01 6.19 -0.58
C GLY A 196 -25.43 5.84 -0.11
N ILE A 197 -25.96 6.61 0.85
CA ILE A 197 -27.35 6.45 1.34
C ILE A 197 -28.37 6.69 0.23
N ALA A 198 -28.15 7.71 -0.62
CA ALA A 198 -29.04 8.02 -1.73
C ALA A 198 -29.06 6.94 -2.82
N ARG A 199 -27.94 6.23 -3.04
CA ARG A 199 -27.88 5.08 -3.94
C ARG A 199 -28.55 3.84 -3.36
N GLN A 200 -28.40 3.59 -2.06
CA GLN A 200 -29.07 2.46 -1.38
C GLN A 200 -30.59 2.58 -1.36
N ARG A 201 -31.15 3.80 -1.33
CA ARG A 201 -32.61 4.02 -1.42
C ARG A 201 -33.19 3.81 -2.83
N LYS A 202 -32.34 3.63 -3.85
CA LYS A 202 -32.73 3.45 -5.26
C LYS A 202 -32.52 2.01 -5.77
N SER A 203 -31.98 1.11 -4.95
CA SER A 203 -31.84 -0.33 -5.23
C SER A 203 -32.80 -1.12 -4.36
#